data_AF-A0A453AF48-F1
#
_entry.id   AF-A0A453AF48-F1
#
_cell.length_a   1.000
_cell.length_b   1.000
_cell.length_c   1.000
_cell.angle_alpha   90.00
_cell.angle_beta   90.00
_cell.angle_gamma   90.00
#
_symmetry.space_group_name_H-M   'P 1'
#
loop_
_entity.id
_entity.type
_entity.pdbx_description
1 polymer ?
#
loop_
_entity_poly.entity_id
_entity_poly.type
_entity_poly.pdbx_seq_one_letter_code
_entity_poly.pdbx_strand_id
1 'polypeptide(L)' 'SDSVLKHASSDMRKLGRRLFIFVVGGATRSELRAVHKLSSKLKREIILGSSSLDDPPKFITKLKMMSNEELSLDDLQI' A
#
# COMPACT_ATOMS: atom_id res chain seq x y z
N SER A 1 -7.29 -23.76 -15.70
CA SER A 1 -6.82 -22.50 -15.08
C SER A 1 -5.94 -22.71 -13.83
N ASP A 2 -5.93 -23.89 -13.19
CA ASP A 2 -5.17 -24.16 -11.95
C ASP A 2 -3.66 -24.43 -12.11
N SER A 3 -3.16 -24.59 -13.34
CA SER A 3 -1.76 -24.95 -13.59
C SER A 3 -0.77 -23.80 -13.36
N VAL A 4 -1.22 -22.54 -13.53
CA VAL A 4 -0.38 -21.34 -13.37
C VAL A 4 -0.06 -21.08 -11.90
N LEU A 5 -1.04 -21.27 -11.02
CA LEU A 5 -0.87 -21.11 -9.57
C LEU A 5 0.09 -22.16 -8.98
N LYS A 6 0.07 -23.40 -9.50
CA LYS A 6 1.00 -24.46 -9.07
C LYS A 6 2.45 -24.12 -9.39
N HIS A 7 2.75 -23.56 -10.57
CA HIS A 7 4.11 -23.16 -10.93
C HIS A 7 4.59 -21.91 -10.17
N ALA A 8 3.70 -20.93 -9.95
CA ALA A 8 4.03 -19.80 -9.09
C ALA A 8 4.43 -20.27 -7.67
N SER A 9 3.72 -21.25 -7.12
CA SER A 9 4.01 -21.80 -5.78
C SER A 9 5.40 -22.44 -5.64
N SER A 10 5.97 -23.02 -6.71
CA SER A 10 7.27 -23.69 -6.64
C SER A 10 8.42 -22.69 -6.70
N ASP A 11 8.31 -21.63 -7.51
CA ASP A 11 9.29 -20.55 -7.53
C ASP A 11 9.25 -19.69 -6.27
N MET A 12 8.07 -19.54 -5.66
CA MET A 12 7.91 -18.82 -4.39
C MET A 12 8.55 -19.54 -3.20
N ARG A 13 8.60 -20.88 -3.21
CA ARG A 13 9.33 -21.65 -2.18
C ARG A 13 10.84 -21.44 -2.24
N LYS A 14 11.39 -21.04 -3.39
CA LYS A 14 12.82 -20.74 -3.55
C LYS A 14 13.22 -19.37 -2.98
N LEU A 15 12.26 -18.47 -2.75
CA LEU A 15 12.46 -17.08 -2.33
C LEU A 15 12.39 -16.90 -0.79
N GLY A 16 12.64 -17.94 0.01
CA GLY A 16 12.65 -17.81 1.48
C GLY A 16 11.29 -17.40 2.10
N ARG A 17 11.32 -16.91 3.35
CA ARG A 17 10.09 -16.54 4.09
C ARG A 17 9.43 -15.29 3.50
N ARG A 18 8.12 -15.34 3.25
CA ARG A 18 7.33 -14.19 2.79
C ARG A 18 7.26 -13.08 3.84
N LEU A 19 7.28 -11.83 3.41
CA LEU A 19 7.07 -10.66 4.26
C LEU A 19 5.75 -9.98 3.87
N PHE A 20 4.81 -9.92 4.80
CA PHE A 20 3.53 -9.23 4.61
C PHE A 20 3.58 -7.88 5.33
N ILE A 21 3.33 -6.80 4.60
CA ILE A 21 3.33 -5.43 5.10
C ILE A 21 1.96 -4.83 4.79
N PHE A 22 1.31 -4.22 5.77
CA PHE A 22 0.08 -3.47 5.57
C PHE A 22 0.24 -2.03 6.04
N VAL A 23 0.05 -1.07 5.14
CA VAL A 23 0.10 0.36 5.47
C VAL A 23 -1.32 0.90 5.67
N VAL A 24 -1.60 1.35 6.89
CA VAL A 24 -2.87 2.00 7.23
C VAL A 24 -2.84 3.45 6.75
N GLY A 25 -3.96 3.92 6.19
CA GLY A 25 -4.09 5.30 5.67
C GLY A 25 -3.70 5.47 4.20
N GLY A 26 -3.16 4.42 3.58
CA GLY A 26 -2.85 4.34 2.16
C GLY A 26 -1.35 4.19 1.88
N ALA A 27 -1.04 3.70 0.70
CA ALA A 27 0.33 3.52 0.21
C ALA A 27 0.55 4.25 -1.11
N THR A 28 1.79 4.66 -1.36
CA THR A 28 2.19 5.38 -2.57
C THR A 28 2.87 4.46 -3.60
N ARG A 29 2.93 4.91 -4.87
CA ARG A 29 3.66 4.17 -5.92
C ARG A 29 5.16 4.03 -5.62
N SER A 30 5.75 4.98 -4.90
CA SER A 30 7.16 4.90 -4.49
C SER A 30 7.42 3.77 -3.51
N GLU A 31 6.51 3.52 -2.56
CA GLU A 31 6.59 2.39 -1.64
C GLU A 31 6.46 1.05 -2.38
N LEU A 32 5.48 0.94 -3.29
CA LEU A 32 5.31 -0.25 -4.12
C LEU A 32 6.56 -0.54 -4.97
N ARG A 33 7.18 0.50 -5.54
CA ARG A 33 8.43 0.39 -6.29
C ARG A 33 9.60 -0.05 -5.40
N ALA A 34 9.69 0.48 -4.17
CA ALA A 34 10.72 0.09 -3.21
C ALA A 34 10.58 -1.40 -2.84
N VAL A 35 9.35 -1.85 -2.56
CA VAL A 35 9.03 -3.25 -2.29
C VAL A 35 9.43 -4.14 -3.46
N HIS A 36 9.09 -3.79 -4.70
CA HIS A 36 9.50 -4.54 -5.89
C HIS A 36 11.03 -4.65 -6.01
N LYS A 37 11.76 -3.54 -5.80
CA LYS A 37 13.23 -3.53 -5.84
C LYS A 37 13.84 -4.41 -4.73
N LEU A 38 13.26 -4.37 -3.53
CA LEU A 38 13.70 -5.17 -2.39
C LEU A 38 13.40 -6.66 -2.58
N SER A 39 12.27 -7.02 -3.20
CA SER A 39 11.95 -8.42 -3.48
C SER A 39 13.04 -9.09 -4.33
N SER A 40 13.50 -8.42 -5.38
CA SER A 40 14.59 -8.90 -6.22
C SER A 40 15.94 -8.90 -5.49
N LYS A 41 16.25 -7.81 -4.75
CA LYS A 41 17.53 -7.67 -4.04
C LYS A 41 17.71 -8.71 -2.93
N LEU A 42 16.65 -8.96 -2.17
CA LEU A 42 16.67 -9.87 -1.03
C LEU A 42 16.36 -11.31 -1.42
N LYS A 43 15.96 -11.56 -2.68
CA LYS A 43 15.45 -12.85 -3.16
C LYS A 43 14.33 -13.35 -2.24
N ARG A 44 13.43 -12.43 -1.85
CA ARG A 44 12.29 -12.71 -0.97
C ARG A 44 11.03 -12.11 -1.53
N GLU A 45 9.92 -12.81 -1.36
CA GLU A 45 8.62 -12.24 -1.70
C GLU A 45 8.18 -11.27 -0.59
N ILE A 46 7.93 -10.02 -1.01
CA ILE A 46 7.38 -8.97 -0.15
C ILE A 46 6.03 -8.57 -0.72
N ILE A 47 4.98 -8.72 0.09
CA ILE A 47 3.60 -8.40 -0.25
C ILE A 47 3.21 -7.12 0.50
N LEU A 48 2.92 -6.06 -0.24
CA LEU A 48 2.45 -4.78 0.29
C LEU A 48 0.94 -4.66 0.09
N GLY A 49 0.21 -4.58 1.19
CA GLY A 49 -1.19 -4.17 1.24
C GLY A 49 -1.32 -2.76 1.80
N SER A 50 -2.44 -2.11 1.51
CA SER A 50 -2.79 -0.83 2.12
C SER A 50 -4.29 -0.63 2.10
N SER A 51 -4.79 0.30 2.90
CA SER A 51 -6.20 0.73 2.86
C SER A 51 -6.58 1.37 1.51
N SER A 52 -5.62 1.96 0.81
CA SER A 52 -5.79 2.57 -0.50
C SER A 52 -4.44 2.80 -1.19
N LEU A 53 -4.39 2.69 -2.52
CA LEU A 53 -3.26 3.23 -3.29
C LEU A 53 -3.57 4.68 -3.68
N ASP A 54 -2.69 5.59 -3.26
CA ASP A 54 -2.89 7.02 -3.43
C ASP A 54 -1.73 7.65 -4.22
N ASP A 55 -2.10 8.44 -5.22
CA ASP A 55 -1.19 9.36 -5.89
C ASP A 55 -1.10 10.67 -5.07
N PRO A 56 -0.02 11.46 -5.20
CA PRO A 56 0.22 12.61 -4.34
C PRO A 56 -0.96 13.59 -4.20
N PRO A 57 -1.68 13.97 -5.29
CA PRO A 57 -2.83 14.86 -5.16
C PRO A 57 -3.96 14.27 -4.31
N LYS A 58 -4.23 12.96 -4.44
CA LYS A 58 -5.29 12.27 -3.71
C LYS A 58 -4.97 12.19 -2.22
N PHE A 59 -3.70 11.96 -1.88
CA PHE A 59 -3.24 11.99 -0.50
C PHE A 59 -3.44 13.38 0.13
N ILE A 60 -3.04 14.45 -0.57
CA ILE A 60 -3.25 15.83 -0.11
C ILE A 60 -4.74 16.15 0.06
N THR A 61 -5.61 15.72 -0.87
CA THR A 61 -7.05 15.92 -0.74
C THR A 61 -7.63 15.24 0.50
N LYS A 62 -7.22 14.00 0.80
CA LYS A 62 -7.65 13.32 2.03
C LYS A 62 -7.22 14.07 3.28
N LEU A 63 -5.98 14.56 3.31
CA LEU A 63 -5.49 15.38 4.43
C LEU A 63 -6.31 16.67 4.60
N LYS A 64 -6.64 17.36 3.50
CA LYS A 64 -7.49 18.56 3.54
C LYS A 64 -8.92 18.26 4.02
N MET A 65 -9.46 17.09 3.68
CA MET A 65 -10.80 16.70 4.16
C MET A 65 -10.80 16.48 5.68
N MET A 66 -9.74 15.87 6.21
CA MET A 66 -9.60 15.69 7.66
C MET A 66 -9.51 17.01 8.43
N SER A 67 -8.90 18.06 7.85
CA SER A 67 -8.88 19.39 8.48
C SER A 67 -10.22 20.13 8.41
N ASN A 68 -11.08 19.80 7.44
CA ASN A 68 -12.39 20.44 7.31
C ASN A 68 -13.45 19.83 8.23
N GLU A 69 -13.28 18.57 8.65
CA GLU A 69 -14.16 17.94 9.64
C GLU A 69 -13.97 18.52 11.06
N GLU A 70 -12.82 19.16 11.34
CA GLU A 70 -12.60 19.92 12.60
C GLU A 70 -13.24 21.32 12.59
N LEU A 71 -13.64 21.83 11.42
CA LEU A 71 -14.41 23.08 11.27
C LEU A 71 -15.88 22.73 11.06
N SER A 72 -16.53 22.16 12.08
CA SER A 72 -17.99 22.09 12.06
C SER A 72 -18.52 23.52 11.94
N LEU A 73 -19.33 23.77 10.92
CA LEU A 73 -19.89 25.08 10.55
C LEU A 73 -20.85 25.66 11.62
N ASP A 74 -21.00 25.00 12.76
CA ASP A 74 -21.82 25.43 13.89
C ASP A 74 -21.20 26.61 14.69
N ASP A 75 -19.91 26.91 14.49
CA ASP A 75 -19.21 28.02 15.17
C ASP A 75 -19.20 29.35 14.39
N LEU A 76 -19.89 29.43 13.23
CA LEU A 76 -19.97 30.64 12.40
C LEU A 76 -21.34 31.35 12.50
N GLN A 77 -21.84 31.52 13.72
CA GLN A 77 -22.88 32.52 14.01
C GLN A 77 -22.24 33.82 14.53
N ILE A 78 -22.11 34.82 13.63
CA ILE A 78 -22.00 36.24 13.99
C ILE A 78 -23.02 37.01 13.14
#